data_AF-A0A939TLV3-F1
#
_entry.id   AF-A0A939TLV3-F1
#
_cell.length_a   1.000
_cell.length_b   1.000
_cell.length_c   1.000
_cell.angle_alpha   90.00
_cell.angle_beta   90.00
_cell.angle_gamma   90.00
#
_symmetry.space_group_name_H-M   'P 1'
#
loop_
_entity.id
_entity.type
_entity.pdbx_description
1 polymer ?
#
loop_
_entity_poly.entity_id
_entity_poly.type
_entity_poly.pdbx_seq_one_letter_code
_entity_poly.pdbx_strand_id
1 'polypeptide(L)'
;MEVWLARIPLAQRDLQRLSGVLSKDEAERAERMGSGRARMRFVAGRGLLRLLLAERLAAAPETLRFAYGPAGKPALAGGGRDEGERGLAFSLAHAHERVAIALAPAEGREAPLEIGVDLEWLLRRRPFDHLVERYATSRERREYAGVGPGERPRAFYRWWTRKEALVKAVGTSLARGLSRSEAPFGEGGIGTGTVGEGDATRAFALVTEMLEGGYVVTVAVGAGTGGCCGGTAAGAAPGPPPVVRLHGPEQAVSHPALPLSRILLLSVGP
;
A
#
# COMPACT_ATOMS: atom_id res chain seq x y z
N MET A 1 -4.09 12.30 -2.17
CA MET A 1 -3.29 11.12 -1.74
C MET A 1 -2.09 11.03 -2.68
N GLU A 2 -0.96 10.52 -2.23
CA GLU A 2 0.27 10.51 -3.01
C GLU A 2 0.93 9.16 -2.99
N VAL A 3 1.68 8.84 -4.05
CA VAL A 3 2.51 7.64 -4.11
C VAL A 3 3.93 8.04 -4.50
N TRP A 4 4.87 7.71 -3.64
CA TRP A 4 6.28 7.99 -3.81
C TRP A 4 7.01 6.73 -4.20
N LEU A 5 7.80 6.80 -5.28
CA LEU A 5 8.60 5.69 -5.76
C LEU A 5 10.09 6.01 -5.63
N ALA A 6 10.85 5.08 -5.05
CA ALA A 6 12.30 5.12 -5.01
C ALA A 6 12.88 3.95 -5.82
N ARG A 7 14.00 4.19 -6.49
CA ARG A 7 14.88 3.12 -6.96
C ARG A 7 15.92 2.84 -5.89
N ILE A 8 16.26 1.57 -5.70
CA ILE A 8 17.34 1.12 -4.82
C ILE A 8 18.25 0.15 -5.61
N PRO A 9 19.53 -0.06 -5.24
CA PRO A 9 20.24 0.51 -4.11
C PRO A 9 20.37 2.03 -4.19
N LEU A 10 20.36 2.69 -3.02
CA LEU A 10 20.64 4.12 -2.92
C LEU A 10 22.15 4.34 -2.81
N ALA A 11 22.61 5.56 -3.10
CA ALA A 11 23.97 5.98 -2.77
C ALA A 11 24.23 5.81 -1.27
N GLN A 12 25.45 5.41 -0.91
CA GLN A 12 25.81 5.15 0.50
C GLN A 12 25.52 6.34 1.42
N ARG A 13 25.76 7.57 0.93
CA ARG A 13 25.45 8.81 1.65
C ARG A 13 23.95 8.92 2.00
N ASP A 14 23.07 8.60 1.06
CA ASP A 14 21.63 8.67 1.29
C ASP A 14 21.18 7.54 2.21
N LEU A 15 21.74 6.34 2.07
CA LEU A 15 21.45 5.24 2.98
C LEU A 15 21.90 5.56 4.42
N GLN A 16 23.04 6.22 4.60
CA GLN A 16 23.51 6.69 5.92
C GLN A 16 22.57 7.73 6.51
N ARG A 17 22.14 8.72 5.72
CA ARG A 17 21.13 9.71 6.16
C ARG A 17 19.83 9.04 6.60
N LEU A 18 19.34 8.09 5.80
CA LEU A 18 18.12 7.35 6.09
C LEU A 18 18.25 6.43 7.31
N SER A 19 19.45 5.90 7.57
CA SER A 19 19.73 5.16 8.79
C SER A 19 19.71 6.06 10.03
N GLY A 20 20.12 7.33 9.90
CA GLY A 20 20.18 8.29 10.99
C GLY A 20 18.81 8.71 11.53
N VAL A 21 17.74 8.58 10.74
CA VAL A 21 16.38 8.98 11.13
C VAL A 21 15.52 7.82 11.69
N LEU A 22 16.07 6.60 11.70
CA LEU A 22 15.38 5.45 12.27
C LEU A 22 15.27 5.58 13.79
N SER A 23 14.17 5.11 14.37
CA SER A 23 14.11 4.95 15.83
C SER A 23 14.99 3.78 16.26
N LYS A 24 15.26 3.73 17.55
CA LYS A 24 16.13 2.71 18.16
C LYS A 24 15.69 1.27 17.82
N ASP A 25 14.40 0.97 17.99
CA ASP A 25 13.85 -0.37 17.69
C ASP A 25 13.98 -0.74 16.21
N GLU A 26 13.91 0.25 15.33
CA GLU A 26 14.03 0.06 13.89
C GLU A 26 15.48 -0.13 13.45
N ALA A 27 16.42 0.62 14.06
CA ALA A 27 17.85 0.41 13.89
C ALA A 27 18.27 -1.01 14.35
N GLU A 28 17.85 -1.43 15.54
CA GLU A 28 18.09 -2.78 16.08
C GLU A 28 17.47 -3.87 15.19
N ARG A 29 16.27 -3.63 14.63
CA ARG A 29 15.66 -4.55 13.67
C ARG A 29 16.48 -4.63 12.38
N ALA A 30 16.98 -3.52 11.86
CA ALA A 30 17.80 -3.49 10.66
C ALA A 30 19.11 -4.26 10.85
N GLU A 31 19.74 -4.14 12.02
CA GLU A 31 20.98 -4.84 12.37
C GLU A 31 20.81 -6.36 12.46
N ARG A 32 19.67 -6.83 12.96
CA ARG A 32 19.34 -8.27 13.03
C ARG A 32 19.06 -8.91 11.66
N MET A 33 18.96 -8.14 10.59
CA MET A 33 18.71 -8.70 9.25
C MET A 33 19.98 -9.37 8.71
N GLY A 34 19.93 -10.69 8.52
CA GLY A 34 21.09 -11.48 8.06
C GLY A 34 21.57 -11.21 6.62
N SER A 35 20.83 -10.45 5.81
CA SER A 35 21.22 -10.10 4.44
C SER A 35 21.39 -8.60 4.28
N GLY A 36 22.55 -8.17 3.75
CA GLY A 36 22.82 -6.76 3.44
C GLY A 36 21.79 -6.14 2.49
N ARG A 37 21.28 -6.92 1.51
CA ARG A 37 20.23 -6.45 0.59
C ARG A 37 18.89 -6.26 1.30
N ALA A 38 18.53 -7.16 2.22
CA ALA A 38 17.32 -7.03 3.03
C ALA A 38 17.41 -5.84 3.99
N ARG A 39 18.56 -5.68 4.67
CA ARG A 39 18.86 -4.54 5.53
C ARG A 39 18.75 -3.22 4.77
N MET A 40 19.41 -3.11 3.63
CA MET A 40 19.37 -1.91 2.79
C MET A 40 17.94 -1.57 2.35
N ARG A 41 17.15 -2.56 1.91
CA ARG A 41 15.73 -2.37 1.55
C ARG A 41 14.93 -1.82 2.71
N PHE A 42 15.11 -2.40 3.90
CA PHE A 42 14.41 -1.97 5.10
C PHE A 42 14.79 -0.54 5.49
N VAL A 43 16.08 -0.22 5.56
CA VAL A 43 16.57 1.13 5.90
C VAL A 43 16.07 2.15 4.89
N ALA A 44 16.17 1.85 3.59
CA ALA A 44 15.71 2.73 2.53
C ALA A 44 14.21 3.01 2.66
N GLY A 45 13.37 1.97 2.68
CA GLY A 45 11.92 2.18 2.73
C GLY A 45 11.44 2.80 4.03
N ARG A 46 12.03 2.43 5.16
CA ARG A 46 11.63 2.99 6.44
C ARG A 46 12.10 4.43 6.63
N GLY A 47 13.35 4.74 6.31
CA GLY A 47 13.87 6.10 6.41
C GLY A 47 13.11 7.05 5.51
N LEU A 48 12.80 6.63 4.27
CA LEU A 48 12.01 7.43 3.33
C LEU A 48 10.60 7.67 3.85
N LEU A 49 9.95 6.63 4.40
CA LEU A 49 8.63 6.77 5.02
C LEU A 49 8.65 7.76 6.18
N ARG A 50 9.64 7.68 7.08
CA ARG A 50 9.76 8.60 8.22
C ARG A 50 9.94 10.04 7.76
N LEU A 51 10.79 10.29 6.78
CA LEU A 51 11.01 11.65 6.25
C LEU A 51 9.74 12.24 5.61
N LEU A 52 9.02 11.44 4.81
CA LEU A 52 7.77 11.89 4.21
C LEU A 52 6.67 12.17 5.26
N LEU A 53 6.55 11.31 6.28
CA LEU A 53 5.58 11.52 7.36
C LEU A 53 5.97 12.73 8.23
N ALA A 54 7.25 12.89 8.53
CA ALA A 54 7.79 14.01 9.31
C ALA A 54 7.48 15.35 8.65
N GLU A 55 7.69 15.45 7.34
CA GLU A 55 7.34 16.64 6.56
C GLU A 55 5.84 16.98 6.67
N ARG A 56 4.96 15.97 6.56
CA ARG A 56 3.51 16.19 6.64
C ARG A 56 2.98 16.50 8.02
N LEU A 57 3.67 16.04 9.06
CA LEU A 57 3.26 16.24 10.44
C LEU A 57 3.98 17.42 11.09
N ALA A 58 4.86 18.10 10.36
CA ALA A 58 5.79 19.11 10.87
C ALA A 58 6.52 18.62 12.14
N ALA A 59 7.01 17.37 12.10
CA ALA A 59 7.63 16.68 13.23
C ALA A 59 9.03 16.20 12.87
N ALA A 60 9.86 15.91 13.88
CA ALA A 60 11.14 15.26 13.66
C ALA A 60 10.93 13.78 13.30
N PRO A 61 11.62 13.23 12.27
CA PRO A 61 11.38 11.86 11.81
C PRO A 61 11.72 10.79 12.87
N GLU A 62 12.65 11.08 13.78
CA GLU A 62 13.05 10.19 14.87
C GLU A 62 11.97 10.07 15.95
N THR A 63 11.14 11.11 16.13
CA THR A 63 10.11 11.17 17.18
C THR A 63 8.82 10.48 16.77
N LEU A 64 8.64 10.17 15.48
CA LEU A 64 7.51 9.41 14.98
C LEU A 64 7.47 8.02 15.62
N ARG A 65 6.32 7.69 16.21
CA ARG A 65 6.05 6.39 16.81
C ARG A 65 5.09 5.60 15.94
N PHE A 66 5.42 4.34 15.67
CA PHE A 66 4.54 3.43 14.94
C PHE A 66 3.90 2.42 15.91
N ALA A 67 2.59 2.30 15.84
CA ALA A 67 1.85 1.17 16.40
C ALA A 67 1.64 0.12 15.31
N TYR A 68 1.51 -1.14 15.71
CA TYR A 68 1.31 -2.26 14.77
C TYR A 68 0.00 -2.97 15.11
N GLY A 69 -0.87 -3.10 14.11
CA GLY A 69 -2.08 -3.90 14.24
C GLY A 69 -1.81 -5.40 14.36
N PRO A 70 -2.84 -6.23 14.61
CA PRO A 70 -2.68 -7.68 14.84
C PRO A 70 -1.97 -8.44 13.71
N ALA A 71 -2.10 -7.99 12.45
CA ALA A 71 -1.41 -8.57 11.30
C ALA A 71 -0.09 -7.86 10.94
N GLY A 72 0.40 -6.95 11.78
CA GLY A 72 1.65 -6.22 11.59
C GLY A 72 1.53 -4.99 10.68
N LYS A 73 0.33 -4.52 10.34
CA LYS A 73 0.14 -3.26 9.60
C LYS A 73 0.55 -2.08 10.50
N PRO A 74 1.52 -1.24 10.09
CA PRO A 74 1.91 -0.07 10.86
C PRO A 74 0.90 1.07 10.73
N ALA A 75 0.73 1.83 11.82
CA ALA A 75 -0.01 3.08 11.90
C ALA A 75 0.75 4.08 12.78
N LEU A 76 0.48 5.38 12.67
CA LEU A 76 1.06 6.39 13.56
C LEU A 76 0.43 6.26 14.95
N ALA A 77 1.25 6.23 15.99
CA ALA A 77 0.81 6.22 17.38
C ALA A 77 0.73 7.65 17.94
N GLY A 78 -0.27 7.93 18.78
CA GLY A 78 -0.30 9.16 19.58
C GLY A 78 -0.90 10.40 18.93
N GLY A 79 -1.92 10.27 18.06
CA GLY A 79 -2.85 11.38 17.83
C GLY A 79 -3.66 11.61 19.10
N GLY A 80 -3.27 12.60 19.91
CA GLY A 80 -3.94 12.95 21.15
C GLY A 80 -5.42 13.28 20.91
N ARG A 81 -6.27 13.01 21.91
CA ARG A 81 -7.72 13.23 21.83
C ARG A 81 -8.12 14.71 22.00
N ASP A 82 -7.15 15.59 22.24
CA ASP A 82 -7.37 17.01 22.53
C ASP A 82 -6.86 17.95 21.41
N GLU A 83 -6.32 17.40 20.33
CA GLU A 83 -6.12 18.11 19.06
C GLU A 83 -6.84 17.27 18.01
N GLY A 84 -7.97 17.76 17.49
CA GLY A 84 -8.46 17.23 16.21
C GLY A 84 -7.31 17.28 15.20
N GLU A 85 -7.14 16.25 14.38
CA GLU A 85 -5.99 16.04 13.46
C GLU A 85 -4.84 15.26 14.11
N ARG A 86 -4.45 14.07 13.62
CA ARG A 86 -3.65 13.91 12.39
C ARG A 86 -3.99 12.58 11.71
N GLY A 87 -5.03 12.54 10.87
CA GLY A 87 -5.42 11.31 10.16
C GLY A 87 -4.61 11.07 8.87
N LEU A 88 -3.29 11.01 9.00
CA LEU A 88 -2.45 10.59 7.87
C LEU A 88 -2.37 9.07 7.82
N ALA A 89 -3.06 8.45 6.87
CA ALA A 89 -2.95 7.02 6.60
C ALA A 89 -1.79 6.76 5.64
N PHE A 90 -1.06 5.67 5.83
CA PHE A 90 0.07 5.32 4.96
C PHE A 90 0.19 3.82 4.71
N SER A 91 0.90 3.48 3.63
CA SER A 91 1.28 2.10 3.32
C SER A 91 2.64 2.08 2.61
N LEU A 92 3.37 0.98 2.73
CA LEU A 92 4.73 0.79 2.21
C LEU A 92 4.85 -0.58 1.55
N ALA A 93 5.46 -0.64 0.37
CA ALA A 93 5.77 -1.86 -0.35
C ALA A 93 7.16 -1.82 -0.98
N HIS A 94 7.73 -3.00 -1.22
CA HIS A 94 9.02 -3.14 -1.88
C HIS A 94 8.95 -4.33 -2.83
N ALA A 95 9.50 -4.18 -4.03
CA ALA A 95 9.82 -5.30 -4.89
C ALA A 95 11.13 -5.04 -5.60
N HIS A 96 11.97 -6.08 -5.67
CA HIS A 96 13.27 -6.04 -6.30
C HIS A 96 14.07 -4.78 -5.94
N GLU A 97 14.14 -3.80 -6.83
CA GLU A 97 14.93 -2.57 -6.72
C GLU A 97 14.07 -1.32 -6.65
N ARG A 98 12.85 -1.47 -6.13
CA ARG A 98 11.92 -0.38 -5.94
C ARG A 98 11.24 -0.41 -4.59
N VAL A 99 10.94 0.79 -4.11
CA VAL A 99 10.11 1.07 -2.94
C VAL A 99 8.92 1.89 -3.38
N ALA A 100 7.73 1.58 -2.87
CA ALA A 100 6.54 2.39 -3.01
C ALA A 100 5.99 2.79 -1.63
N ILE A 101 5.69 4.07 -1.46
CA ILE A 101 5.08 4.63 -0.24
C ILE A 101 3.82 5.37 -0.65
N ALA A 102 2.67 5.01 -0.08
CA ALA A 102 1.43 5.72 -0.32
C ALA A 102 1.00 6.48 0.93
N LEU A 103 0.54 7.73 0.77
CA LEU A 103 0.11 8.64 1.84
C LEU A 103 -1.26 9.24 1.53
N ALA A 104 -2.21 9.10 2.45
CA ALA A 104 -3.56 9.67 2.35
C ALA A 104 -3.84 10.62 3.53
N PRO A 105 -4.10 11.91 3.27
CA PRO A 105 -4.52 12.85 4.31
C PRO A 105 -5.93 12.52 4.82
N ALA A 106 -6.26 12.92 6.04
CA ALA A 106 -7.63 12.89 6.60
C ALA A 106 -8.21 14.27 6.87
N GLU A 107 -7.56 15.34 6.41
CA GLU A 107 -8.15 16.68 6.48
C GLU A 107 -9.57 16.65 5.88
N GLY A 108 -10.54 17.18 6.64
CA GLY A 108 -11.94 17.23 6.23
C GLY A 108 -12.68 15.89 6.24
N ARG A 109 -12.17 14.83 6.89
CA ARG A 109 -12.85 13.52 6.98
C ARG A 109 -13.18 13.14 8.42
N GLU A 110 -14.41 12.65 8.63
CA GLU A 110 -14.88 12.13 9.93
C GLU A 110 -14.17 10.84 10.35
N ALA A 111 -13.71 10.04 9.38
CA ALA A 111 -12.95 8.82 9.61
C ALA A 111 -11.69 8.76 8.73
N PRO A 112 -10.58 8.18 9.23
CA PRO A 112 -9.36 8.03 8.45
C PRO A 112 -9.59 7.10 7.25
N LEU A 113 -8.90 7.36 6.14
CA LEU A 113 -8.91 6.46 5.00
C LEU A 113 -8.16 5.16 5.31
N GLU A 114 -8.66 4.04 4.82
CA GLU A 114 -7.87 2.84 4.70
C GLU A 114 -7.08 2.85 3.41
N ILE A 115 -5.76 2.67 3.52
CA ILE A 115 -4.86 2.65 2.39
C ILE A 115 -3.94 1.43 2.43
N GLY A 116 -3.71 0.84 1.26
CA GLY A 116 -2.74 -0.22 1.03
C GLY A 116 -2.02 -0.01 -0.28
N VAL A 117 -0.69 -0.12 -0.30
CA VAL A 117 0.10 -0.13 -1.54
C VAL A 117 0.79 -1.48 -1.68
N ASP A 118 0.77 -2.01 -2.89
CA ASP A 118 1.60 -3.14 -3.25
C ASP A 118 2.39 -2.86 -4.52
N LEU A 119 3.52 -3.56 -4.67
CA LEU A 119 4.46 -3.41 -5.76
C LEU A 119 5.04 -4.78 -6.09
N GLU A 120 4.99 -5.18 -7.35
CA GLU A 120 5.58 -6.44 -7.83
C GLU A 120 6.46 -6.23 -9.06
N TRP A 121 7.41 -7.14 -9.25
CA TRP A 121 8.29 -7.17 -10.42
C TRP A 121 7.96 -8.39 -11.27
N LEU A 122 7.50 -8.15 -12.51
CA LEU A 122 6.94 -9.17 -13.40
C LEU A 122 7.94 -10.26 -13.79
N LEU A 123 9.24 -9.97 -13.72
CA LEU A 123 10.30 -10.94 -14.03
C LEU A 123 10.55 -11.94 -12.90
N ARG A 124 9.94 -11.74 -11.72
CA ARG A 124 9.96 -12.73 -10.66
C ARG A 124 9.21 -13.98 -11.15
N ARG A 125 9.80 -15.17 -11.01
CA ARG A 125 9.11 -16.41 -11.35
C ARG A 125 8.16 -16.78 -10.21
N ARG A 126 6.89 -17.01 -10.51
CA ARG A 126 5.90 -17.56 -9.57
C ARG A 126 5.04 -18.61 -10.27
N PRO A 127 4.49 -19.59 -9.54
CA PRO A 127 3.54 -20.55 -10.09
C PRO A 127 2.15 -19.89 -10.18
N PHE A 128 1.96 -19.02 -11.18
CA PHE A 128 0.78 -18.15 -11.31
C PHE A 128 -0.53 -18.92 -11.23
N ASP A 129 -0.67 -19.99 -12.04
CA ASP A 129 -1.90 -20.78 -12.10
C ASP A 129 -2.25 -21.41 -10.74
N HIS A 130 -1.26 -21.92 -10.00
CA HIS A 130 -1.48 -22.49 -8.67
C HIS A 130 -1.89 -21.42 -7.64
N LEU A 131 -1.33 -20.21 -7.73
CA LEU A 131 -1.69 -19.11 -6.85
C LEU A 131 -3.10 -18.59 -7.14
N VAL A 132 -3.49 -18.52 -8.42
CA VAL A 132 -4.87 -18.23 -8.82
C VAL A 132 -5.80 -19.32 -8.30
N GLU A 133 -5.50 -20.59 -8.52
CA GLU A 133 -6.32 -21.72 -8.03
C GLU A 133 -6.61 -21.62 -6.54
N ARG A 134 -5.56 -21.30 -5.76
CA ARG A 134 -5.61 -21.24 -4.29
C ARG A 134 -6.34 -20.01 -3.73
N TYR A 135 -6.18 -18.84 -4.35
CA TYR A 135 -6.61 -17.57 -3.75
C TYR A 135 -7.69 -16.82 -4.55
N ALA A 136 -7.98 -17.23 -5.78
CA ALA A 136 -9.04 -16.61 -6.56
C ALA A 136 -10.41 -17.15 -6.14
N THR A 137 -11.41 -16.27 -6.15
CA THR A 137 -12.80 -16.69 -6.01
C THR A 137 -13.28 -17.39 -7.28
N SER A 138 -14.44 -18.04 -7.22
CA SER A 138 -15.01 -18.71 -8.40
C SER A 138 -15.32 -17.73 -9.54
N ARG A 139 -15.59 -16.46 -9.24
CA ARG A 139 -15.75 -15.40 -10.23
C ARG A 139 -14.41 -15.05 -10.89
N GLU A 140 -13.40 -14.78 -10.07
CA GLU A 140 -12.04 -14.47 -10.51
C GLU A 140 -11.44 -15.62 -11.36
N ARG A 141 -11.65 -16.88 -10.98
CA ARG A 141 -11.21 -18.05 -11.78
C ARG A 141 -11.83 -18.08 -13.18
N ARG A 142 -13.12 -17.73 -13.32
CA ARG A 142 -13.77 -17.65 -14.64
C ARG A 142 -13.18 -16.53 -15.50
N GLU A 143 -12.88 -15.39 -14.89
CA GLU A 143 -12.19 -14.29 -15.58
C GLU A 143 -10.79 -14.72 -16.04
N TYR A 144 -10.01 -15.36 -15.17
CA TYR A 144 -8.68 -15.84 -15.49
C TYR A 144 -8.67 -16.92 -16.58
N ALA A 145 -9.70 -17.78 -16.64
CA ALA A 145 -9.83 -18.78 -17.69
C ALA A 145 -9.97 -18.17 -19.09
N GLY A 146 -10.50 -16.94 -19.19
CA GLY A 146 -10.56 -16.17 -20.43
C GLY A 146 -9.26 -15.48 -20.82
N VAL A 147 -8.24 -15.47 -19.95
CA VAL A 147 -6.95 -14.82 -20.23
C VAL A 147 -6.07 -15.75 -21.08
N GLY A 148 -5.69 -15.24 -22.26
CA GLY A 148 -4.79 -15.95 -23.17
C GLY A 148 -3.42 -16.25 -22.53
N PRO A 149 -2.78 -17.40 -22.85
CA PRO A 149 -1.55 -17.84 -22.19
C PRO A 149 -0.41 -16.80 -22.16
N GLY A 150 -0.27 -16.00 -23.23
CA GLY A 150 0.76 -14.95 -23.31
C GLY A 150 0.53 -13.77 -22.37
N GLU A 151 -0.71 -13.49 -21.98
CA GLU A 151 -1.07 -12.36 -21.09
C GLU A 151 -1.21 -12.80 -19.63
N ARG A 152 -1.29 -14.12 -19.36
CA ARG A 152 -1.44 -14.67 -18.00
C ARG A 152 -0.43 -14.12 -16.98
N PRO A 153 0.88 -14.00 -17.27
CA PRO A 153 1.81 -13.44 -16.30
C PRO A 153 1.46 -12.00 -15.91
N ARG A 154 1.12 -11.16 -16.89
CA ARG A 154 0.78 -9.75 -16.67
C ARG A 154 -0.56 -9.61 -15.93
N ALA A 155 -1.57 -10.35 -16.36
CA ALA A 155 -2.87 -10.40 -15.69
C ALA A 155 -2.74 -10.89 -14.24
N PHE A 156 -1.96 -11.95 -14.00
CA PHE A 156 -1.66 -12.44 -12.66
C PHE A 156 -1.03 -11.34 -11.81
N TYR A 157 -0.01 -10.63 -12.31
CA TYR A 157 0.67 -9.62 -11.51
C TYR A 157 -0.23 -8.41 -11.21
N ARG A 158 -1.07 -7.97 -12.15
CA ARG A 158 -2.10 -6.94 -11.87
C ARG A 158 -3.04 -7.40 -10.76
N TRP A 159 -3.60 -8.60 -10.89
CA TRP A 159 -4.51 -9.19 -9.92
C TRP A 159 -3.85 -9.39 -8.54
N TRP A 160 -2.66 -9.96 -8.51
CA TRP A 160 -1.91 -10.24 -7.28
C TRP A 160 -1.60 -8.98 -6.51
N THR A 161 -1.08 -7.95 -7.19
CA THR A 161 -0.76 -6.66 -6.59
C THR A 161 -2.02 -5.92 -6.11
N ARG A 162 -3.15 -6.06 -6.82
CA ARG A 162 -4.46 -5.58 -6.32
C ARG A 162 -4.88 -6.27 -5.04
N LYS A 163 -4.81 -7.60 -4.97
CA LYS A 163 -5.21 -8.33 -3.76
C LYS A 163 -4.29 -8.04 -2.58
N GLU A 164 -2.98 -8.00 -2.78
CA GLU A 164 -2.06 -7.61 -1.70
C GLU A 164 -2.28 -6.16 -1.24
N ALA A 165 -2.59 -5.23 -2.14
CA ALA A 165 -2.95 -3.86 -1.77
C ALA A 165 -4.24 -3.81 -0.93
N LEU A 166 -5.28 -4.59 -1.29
CA LEU A 166 -6.51 -4.73 -0.47
C LEU A 166 -6.22 -5.30 0.92
N VAL A 167 -5.42 -6.37 0.99
CA VAL A 167 -5.02 -6.98 2.28
C VAL A 167 -4.30 -5.97 3.16
N LYS A 168 -3.39 -5.18 2.58
CA LYS A 168 -2.67 -4.12 3.28
C LYS A 168 -3.59 -2.96 3.68
N ALA A 169 -4.63 -2.67 2.90
CA ALA A 169 -5.61 -1.64 3.24
C ALA A 169 -6.40 -2.01 4.51
N VAL A 170 -6.87 -3.26 4.61
CA VAL A 170 -7.62 -3.72 5.79
C VAL A 170 -6.71 -4.13 6.96
N GLY A 171 -5.47 -4.53 6.69
CA GLY A 171 -4.53 -4.92 7.74
C GLY A 171 -4.82 -6.30 8.34
N THR A 172 -5.28 -7.25 7.53
CA THR A 172 -5.52 -8.65 7.92
C THR A 172 -4.32 -9.54 7.58
N SER A 173 -4.31 -10.80 8.04
CA SER A 173 -3.27 -11.75 7.63
C SER A 173 -3.36 -12.06 6.14
N LEU A 174 -2.20 -12.28 5.50
CA LEU A 174 -2.11 -12.46 4.05
C LEU A 174 -3.04 -13.56 3.52
N ALA A 175 -2.96 -14.77 4.10
CA ALA A 175 -3.76 -15.90 3.64
C ALA A 175 -5.27 -15.63 3.75
N ARG A 176 -5.72 -15.09 4.90
CA ARG A 176 -7.15 -14.80 5.13
C ARG A 176 -7.64 -13.66 4.22
N GLY A 177 -6.85 -12.61 4.09
CA GLY A 177 -7.19 -11.45 3.28
C GLY A 177 -7.25 -11.77 1.79
N LEU A 178 -6.31 -12.57 1.27
CA LEU A 178 -6.31 -13.00 -0.13
C LEU A 178 -7.57 -13.82 -0.45
N SER A 179 -7.93 -14.79 0.39
CA SER A 179 -9.11 -15.62 0.15
C SER A 179 -10.46 -14.89 0.33
N ARG A 180 -10.46 -13.72 0.99
CA ARG A 180 -11.66 -12.92 1.26
C ARG A 180 -11.76 -11.66 0.42
N SER A 181 -10.81 -11.42 -0.48
CA SER A 181 -10.83 -10.26 -1.37
C SER A 181 -11.17 -10.66 -2.79
N GLU A 182 -11.80 -9.75 -3.53
CA GLU A 182 -11.98 -9.85 -4.97
C GLU A 182 -11.38 -8.62 -5.67
N ALA A 183 -10.66 -8.86 -6.77
CA ALA A 183 -10.15 -7.83 -7.65
C ALA A 183 -10.12 -8.34 -9.11
N PRO A 184 -10.27 -7.46 -10.12
CA PRO A 184 -10.23 -7.88 -11.52
C PRO A 184 -8.82 -8.29 -11.98
N PHE A 185 -8.74 -9.13 -13.02
CA PHE A 185 -7.53 -9.45 -13.79
C PHE A 185 -7.29 -8.50 -14.97
N GLY A 186 -8.32 -7.75 -15.36
CA GLY A 186 -8.31 -6.81 -16.48
C GLY A 186 -7.20 -5.75 -16.43
N GLU A 187 -7.17 -4.90 -17.45
CA GLU A 187 -6.15 -3.88 -17.66
C GLU A 187 -5.91 -2.95 -16.47
N GLY A 188 -4.77 -2.26 -16.49
CA GLY A 188 -4.43 -1.23 -15.50
C GLY A 188 -5.42 -0.05 -15.46
N GLY A 189 -5.11 0.95 -14.64
CA GLY A 189 -5.94 2.12 -14.40
C GLY A 189 -6.83 1.99 -13.16
N ILE A 190 -7.95 2.71 -13.19
CA ILE A 190 -8.91 2.80 -12.08
C ILE A 190 -9.87 1.61 -12.15
N GLY A 191 -10.03 0.93 -11.01
CA GLY A 191 -11.01 -0.13 -10.84
C GLY A 191 -11.55 -0.17 -9.41
N THR A 192 -12.27 -1.24 -9.10
CA THR A 192 -12.79 -1.50 -7.77
C THR A 192 -12.39 -2.90 -7.30
N GLY A 193 -12.27 -3.04 -5.99
CA GLY A 193 -12.06 -4.32 -5.34
C GLY A 193 -12.88 -4.40 -4.06
N THR A 194 -13.05 -5.60 -3.54
CA THR A 194 -13.80 -5.83 -2.31
C THR A 194 -13.04 -6.69 -1.33
N VAL A 195 -13.35 -6.55 -0.04
CA VAL A 195 -12.88 -7.43 1.03
C VAL A 195 -14.06 -7.80 1.92
N GLY A 196 -14.28 -9.11 2.11
CA GLY A 196 -15.30 -9.65 3.01
C GLY A 196 -14.79 -9.77 4.45
N GLU A 197 -15.55 -9.26 5.41
CA GLU A 197 -15.27 -9.28 6.85
C GLU A 197 -16.52 -9.67 7.64
N GLY A 198 -16.54 -10.89 8.17
CA GLY A 198 -17.79 -11.48 8.70
C GLY A 198 -18.84 -11.59 7.60
N ASP A 199 -20.01 -11.02 7.85
CA ASP A 199 -21.13 -10.93 6.91
C ASP A 199 -21.13 -9.64 6.07
N ALA A 200 -20.20 -8.71 6.35
CA ALA A 200 -20.07 -7.46 5.63
C ALA A 200 -19.08 -7.58 4.46
N THR A 201 -19.33 -6.83 3.39
CA THR A 201 -18.37 -6.64 2.30
C THR A 201 -18.03 -5.17 2.22
N ARG A 202 -16.74 -4.85 2.11
CA ARG A 202 -16.22 -3.49 2.03
C ARG A 202 -15.66 -3.24 0.64
N ALA A 203 -15.95 -2.08 0.07
CA ALA A 203 -15.50 -1.69 -1.27
C ALA A 203 -14.29 -0.75 -1.20
N PHE A 204 -13.39 -0.90 -2.16
CA PHE A 204 -12.17 -0.13 -2.30
C PHE A 204 -12.03 0.35 -3.74
N ALA A 205 -11.52 1.57 -3.91
CA ALA A 205 -11.01 2.02 -5.19
C ALA A 205 -9.60 1.47 -5.37
N LEU A 206 -9.31 0.99 -6.58
CA LEU A 206 -8.02 0.45 -6.97
C LEU A 206 -7.40 1.31 -8.06
N VAL A 207 -6.12 1.63 -7.91
CA VAL A 207 -5.29 2.26 -8.94
C VAL A 207 -4.16 1.32 -9.27
N THR A 208 -4.08 0.82 -10.50
CA THR A 208 -3.04 -0.12 -10.91
C THR A 208 -2.25 0.43 -12.08
N GLU A 209 -0.96 0.68 -11.89
CA GLU A 209 -0.09 1.22 -12.93
C GLU A 209 1.03 0.26 -13.29
N MET A 210 1.26 0.13 -14.59
CA MET A 210 2.42 -0.56 -15.14
C MET A 210 3.57 0.44 -15.24
N LEU A 211 4.69 0.12 -14.62
CA LEU A 211 5.87 0.98 -14.56
C LEU A 211 7.00 0.40 -15.42
N GLU A 212 7.90 1.28 -15.84
CA GLU A 212 9.12 0.90 -16.55
C GLU A 212 9.96 -0.14 -15.78
N GLY A 213 10.64 -1.00 -16.54
CA GLY A 213 11.45 -2.09 -15.99
C GLY A 213 10.63 -3.29 -15.53
N GLY A 214 9.36 -3.39 -15.95
CA GLY A 214 8.50 -4.54 -15.67
C GLY A 214 7.98 -4.57 -14.24
N TYR A 215 7.58 -3.43 -13.70
CA TYR A 215 6.95 -3.35 -12.38
C TYR A 215 5.46 -3.06 -12.51
N VAL A 216 4.69 -3.51 -11.53
CA VAL A 216 3.29 -3.12 -11.35
C VAL A 216 3.12 -2.59 -9.94
N VAL A 217 2.45 -1.45 -9.79
CA VAL A 217 2.08 -0.87 -8.50
C VAL A 217 0.57 -0.82 -8.41
N THR A 218 0.02 -1.20 -7.25
CA THR A 218 -1.40 -0.96 -6.95
C THR A 218 -1.55 -0.20 -5.65
N VAL A 219 -2.44 0.79 -5.64
CA VAL A 219 -2.97 1.36 -4.40
C VAL A 219 -4.44 1.03 -4.26
N ALA A 220 -4.82 0.56 -3.08
CA ALA A 220 -6.19 0.37 -2.64
C ALA A 220 -6.56 1.46 -1.63
N VAL A 221 -7.72 2.09 -1.81
CA VAL A 221 -8.26 3.12 -0.92
C VAL A 221 -9.70 2.82 -0.58
N GLY A 222 -10.04 2.79 0.71
CA GLY A 222 -11.39 2.55 1.21
C GLY A 222 -11.78 3.54 2.30
N ALA A 223 -13.08 3.69 2.53
CA ALA A 223 -13.57 4.42 3.70
C ALA A 223 -13.19 3.66 4.97
N GLY A 224 -12.65 4.37 5.96
CA GLY A 224 -12.44 3.80 7.28
C GLY A 224 -13.77 3.55 7.97
N THR A 225 -13.87 2.43 8.68
CA THR A 225 -14.98 2.20 9.61
C THR A 225 -14.71 3.05 10.85
N GLY A 226 -15.44 4.14 11.04
CA GLY A 226 -15.39 4.90 12.29
C GLY A 226 -15.59 3.96 13.47
N GLY A 227 -14.65 3.96 14.41
CA GLY A 227 -14.75 3.13 15.60
C GLY A 227 -15.84 3.67 16.52
N CYS A 228 -17.08 3.22 16.33
CA CYS A 228 -18.13 3.35 17.33
C CYS A 228 -18.43 1.97 17.92
N CYS A 229 -18.11 1.88 19.21
CA CYS A 229 -18.67 1.04 20.26
C CYS A 229 -19.76 0.04 19.83
N GLY A 230 -19.58 -1.22 20.23
CA GLY A 230 -20.55 -2.33 20.26
C GLY A 230 -21.99 -1.96 19.91
N GLY A 231 -22.33 -2.19 18.64
CA GLY A 231 -23.70 -2.20 18.14
C GLY A 231 -23.67 -2.98 16.83
N THR A 232 -24.38 -4.11 16.80
CA THR A 232 -24.56 -4.94 15.61
C THR A 232 -25.31 -4.15 14.54
N ALA A 233 -24.60 -3.38 13.72
CA ALA A 233 -25.12 -2.89 12.45
C ALA A 233 -25.02 -4.05 11.44
N ALA A 234 -25.96 -4.98 11.55
CA ALA A 234 -26.21 -5.96 10.50
C ALA A 234 -26.73 -5.23 9.24
N GLY A 235 -26.08 -5.47 8.10
CA GLY A 235 -26.72 -5.32 6.79
C GLY A 235 -26.61 -3.98 6.05
N ALA A 236 -25.73 -3.05 6.43
CA ALA A 236 -25.47 -1.89 5.57
C ALA A 236 -24.67 -2.31 4.33
N ALA A 237 -25.23 -2.06 3.14
CA ALA A 237 -24.50 -2.23 1.88
C ALA A 237 -23.22 -1.38 1.90
N PRO A 238 -22.10 -1.85 1.31
CA PRO A 238 -20.88 -1.05 1.24
C PRO A 238 -21.17 0.31 0.60
N GLY A 239 -20.79 1.39 1.29
CA GLY A 239 -20.75 2.70 0.67
C GLY A 239 -19.86 2.69 -0.58
N PRO A 240 -20.12 3.56 -1.56
CA PRO A 240 -19.30 3.62 -2.77
C PRO A 240 -17.83 3.89 -2.41
N PRO A 241 -16.88 3.26 -3.12
CA PRO A 241 -15.47 3.54 -2.89
C PRO A 241 -15.16 5.01 -3.21
N PRO A 242 -14.11 5.59 -2.59
CA PRO A 242 -13.74 6.97 -2.85
C PRO A 242 -13.38 7.19 -4.32
N VAL A 243 -13.70 8.36 -4.88
CA VAL A 243 -13.36 8.71 -6.26
C VAL A 243 -11.86 9.00 -6.37
N VAL A 244 -11.25 8.44 -7.41
CA VAL A 244 -9.80 8.38 -7.61
C VAL A 244 -9.47 8.98 -8.98
N ARG A 245 -8.49 9.89 -9.06
CA ARG A 245 -8.02 10.50 -10.33
C ARG A 245 -6.54 10.27 -10.55
N LEU A 246 -6.15 9.69 -11.68
CA LEU A 246 -4.77 9.37 -12.01
C LEU A 246 -4.03 10.56 -12.63
N HIS A 247 -2.83 10.83 -12.12
CA HIS A 247 -1.80 11.56 -12.85
C HIS A 247 -0.67 10.58 -13.15
N GLY A 248 -0.38 10.35 -14.43
CA GLY A 248 0.55 9.32 -14.86
C GLY A 248 2.01 9.62 -14.49
N PRO A 249 2.91 8.64 -14.73
CA PRO A 249 4.34 8.76 -14.46
C PRO A 249 5.02 9.91 -15.21
N GLU A 250 4.45 10.39 -16.32
CA GLU A 250 4.92 11.58 -17.04
C GLU A 250 4.80 12.88 -16.22
N GLN A 251 3.99 12.88 -15.17
CA GLN A 251 3.85 13.99 -14.23
C GLN A 251 4.68 13.78 -12.95
N ALA A 252 5.66 12.87 -13.00
CA ALA A 252 6.49 12.58 -11.84
C ALA A 252 7.38 13.77 -11.46
N VAL A 253 7.37 14.14 -10.18
CA VAL A 253 8.16 15.26 -9.65
C VAL A 253 9.21 14.71 -8.70
N SER A 254 10.46 15.15 -8.83
CA SER A 254 11.52 14.73 -7.90
C SER A 254 11.35 15.41 -6.54
N HIS A 255 11.59 14.65 -5.45
CA HIS A 255 11.66 15.24 -4.12
C HIS A 255 12.94 16.08 -3.99
N PRO A 256 12.88 17.33 -3.52
CA PRO A 256 14.07 18.20 -3.47
C PRO A 256 15.18 17.67 -2.56
N ALA A 257 14.80 16.97 -1.49
CA ALA A 257 15.73 16.46 -0.46
C ALA A 257 15.90 14.93 -0.42
N LEU A 258 15.16 14.15 -1.22
CA LEU A 258 15.12 12.69 -1.12
C LEU A 258 15.36 12.05 -2.49
N PRO A 259 15.95 10.84 -2.56
CA PRO A 259 16.11 10.09 -3.81
C PRO A 259 14.77 9.42 -4.21
N LEU A 260 13.70 10.21 -4.24
CA LEU A 260 12.34 9.81 -4.56
C LEU A 260 11.82 10.59 -5.75
N SER A 261 11.10 9.89 -6.62
CA SER A 261 10.21 10.52 -7.58
C SER A 261 8.79 10.36 -7.07
N ARG A 262 8.10 11.48 -6.86
CA ARG A 262 6.66 11.53 -6.61
C ARG A 262 5.96 11.15 -7.89
N ILE A 263 5.10 10.14 -7.87
CA ILE A 263 4.03 10.04 -8.86
C ILE A 263 2.77 10.53 -8.15
N LEU A 264 2.18 11.59 -8.68
CA LEU A 264 0.99 12.21 -8.10
C LEU A 264 -0.24 11.36 -8.39
N LEU A 265 -0.31 10.15 -7.84
CA LEU A 265 -1.36 9.24 -8.27
C LEU A 265 -2.77 9.69 -7.92
N LEU A 266 -3.01 10.69 -7.03
CA LEU A 266 -4.38 11.10 -6.64
C LEU A 266 -4.61 12.54 -6.15
N SER A 267 -5.62 13.19 -6.73
CA SER A 267 -6.63 13.92 -5.95
C SER A 267 -7.79 12.95 -5.68
N VAL A 268 -8.06 12.67 -4.39
CA VAL A 268 -9.30 11.99 -3.99
C VAL A 268 -10.33 13.10 -3.84
N GLY A 269 -11.26 13.19 -4.79
CA GLY A 269 -12.37 14.14 -4.66
C GLY A 269 -13.24 13.77 -3.45
N PRO A 270 -13.93 14.74 -2.81
CA PRO A 270 -15.07 14.43 -1.96
C PRO A 270 -16.12 13.61 -2.73
#